data_AF-A0A524M352-F1
#
_entry.id   AF-A0A524M352-F1
#
_cell.length_a   1.000
_cell.length_b   1.000
_cell.length_c   1.000
_cell.angle_alpha   90.00
_cell.angle_beta   90.00
_cell.angle_gamma   90.00
#
_symmetry.space_group_name_H-M   'P 1'
#
loop_
_entity.id
_entity.type
_entity.pdbx_description
1 polymer ?
#
loop_
_entity_poly.entity_id
_entity_poly.type
_entity_poly.pdbx_seq_one_letter_code
_entity_poly.pdbx_strand_id
1 'polypeptide(L)'
;MASIFVTALLALPVWLFVSKRSDKRKAFVIGLSFWSLVQIALVFLGSSTPLPLVIAMCILAGIGVSAAHVLPWAIIPDAIEWDEWKTGKRHEGMFYSIVTLAQKVASSLAIPGALLLLQFSGYVPASDTQPASAIMAIRILVGPIPAILLTGAILFALFYPMDRDEHHRVVRELEARRAGDSDACN
;
A
#
# COMPACT_ATOMS: atom_id res chain seq x y z
N MET A 1 -14.78 -10.32 5.50
CA MET A 1 -13.47 -10.04 6.14
C MET A 1 -12.51 -11.22 6.04
N ALA A 2 -12.88 -12.43 6.49
CA ALA A 2 -11.99 -13.60 6.41
C ALA A 2 -11.47 -13.87 4.99
N SER A 3 -12.35 -13.78 3.97
CA SER A 3 -11.98 -13.93 2.57
C SER A 3 -10.85 -12.99 2.14
N ILE A 4 -10.95 -11.70 2.48
CA ILE A 4 -9.95 -10.66 2.15
C ILE A 4 -8.59 -11.02 2.73
N PHE A 5 -8.53 -11.33 4.03
CA PHE A 5 -7.27 -11.65 4.71
C PHE A 5 -6.64 -12.96 4.22
N VAL A 6 -7.46 -13.99 3.97
CA VAL A 6 -6.99 -15.26 3.40
C VAL A 6 -6.41 -15.03 2.01
N THR A 7 -7.10 -14.28 1.15
CA THR A 7 -6.56 -13.97 -0.19
C THR A 7 -5.35 -13.07 -0.15
N ALA A 8 -5.30 -12.11 0.77
CA ALA A 8 -4.13 -11.26 0.94
C ALA A 8 -2.91 -12.12 1.31
N LEU A 9 -3.06 -13.05 2.25
CA LEU A 9 -2.02 -13.99 2.66
C LEU A 9 -1.54 -14.86 1.48
N LEU A 10 -2.46 -15.38 0.67
CA LEU A 10 -2.13 -16.18 -0.52
C LEU A 10 -1.48 -15.36 -1.64
N ALA A 11 -1.80 -14.06 -1.74
CA ALA A 11 -1.23 -13.17 -2.73
C ALA A 11 0.15 -12.62 -2.35
N LEU A 12 0.54 -12.65 -1.05
CA LEU A 12 1.87 -12.23 -0.60
C LEU A 12 3.03 -12.87 -1.38
N PRO A 13 3.13 -14.21 -1.54
CA PRO A 13 4.25 -14.82 -2.27
C PRO A 13 4.31 -14.37 -3.73
N VAL A 14 3.17 -14.12 -4.36
CA VAL A 14 3.10 -13.62 -5.74
C VAL A 14 3.69 -12.22 -5.83
N TRP A 15 3.27 -11.31 -4.95
CA TRP A 15 3.80 -9.95 -4.94
C TRP A 15 5.27 -9.88 -4.55
N LEU A 16 5.72 -10.72 -3.61
CA LEU A 16 7.13 -10.84 -3.26
C LEU A 16 7.97 -11.35 -4.44
N PHE A 17 7.47 -12.33 -5.20
CA PHE A 17 8.14 -12.83 -6.38
C PHE A 17 8.21 -11.75 -7.48
N VAL A 18 7.11 -11.04 -7.73
CA VAL A 18 7.05 -9.94 -8.69
C VAL A 18 8.00 -8.80 -8.28
N SER A 19 8.03 -8.44 -6.98
CA SER A 19 8.92 -7.41 -6.44
C SER A 19 10.40 -7.75 -6.56
N LYS A 20 10.77 -9.03 -6.39
CA LYS A 20 12.16 -9.49 -6.53
C LYS A 20 12.61 -9.60 -7.99
N ARG A 21 11.69 -9.97 -8.90
CA ARG A 21 12.02 -10.24 -10.30
C ARG A 21 11.80 -9.06 -11.23
N SER A 22 10.99 -8.09 -10.84
CA SER A 22 10.64 -6.89 -11.63
C SER A 22 11.09 -5.61 -10.93
N ASP A 23 10.99 -4.49 -11.65
CA ASP A 23 11.12 -3.17 -11.07
C ASP A 23 10.02 -2.95 -9.99
N LYS A 24 10.45 -2.71 -8.75
CA LYS A 24 9.57 -2.53 -7.58
C LYS A 24 8.63 -1.35 -7.76
N ARG A 25 9.04 -0.31 -8.48
CA ARG A 25 8.20 0.84 -8.82
C ARG A 25 7.03 0.42 -9.72
N LYS A 26 7.32 -0.36 -10.78
CA LYS A 26 6.29 -0.88 -11.68
C LYS A 26 5.33 -1.83 -10.95
N ALA A 27 5.86 -2.71 -10.11
CA ALA A 27 5.05 -3.61 -9.27
C ALA A 27 4.10 -2.82 -8.34
N PHE A 28 4.60 -1.74 -7.72
CA PHE A 28 3.82 -0.86 -6.86
C PHE A 28 2.71 -0.14 -7.62
N VAL A 29 3.04 0.48 -8.76
CA VAL A 29 2.05 1.18 -9.60
C VAL A 29 0.96 0.21 -10.09
N ILE A 30 1.33 -0.99 -10.56
CA ILE A 30 0.36 -1.99 -11.04
C ILE A 30 -0.54 -2.47 -9.90
N GLY A 31 0.04 -2.80 -8.74
CA GLY A 31 -0.71 -3.27 -7.57
C GLY A 31 -1.70 -2.23 -7.04
N LEU A 32 -1.27 -0.97 -6.93
CA LEU A 32 -2.14 0.12 -6.49
C LEU A 32 -3.18 0.48 -7.54
N SER A 33 -2.85 0.44 -8.83
CA SER A 33 -3.81 0.71 -9.92
C SER A 33 -4.92 -0.35 -9.93
N PHE A 34 -4.53 -1.62 -9.79
CA PHE A 34 -5.47 -2.72 -9.65
C PHE A 34 -6.37 -2.53 -8.42
N TRP A 35 -5.78 -2.20 -7.26
CA TRP A 35 -6.58 -1.98 -6.06
C TRP A 35 -7.53 -0.78 -6.18
N SER A 36 -7.06 0.33 -6.75
CA SER A 36 -7.87 1.53 -7.00
C SER A 36 -9.06 1.22 -7.92
N LEU A 37 -8.85 0.45 -8.99
CA LEU A 37 -9.91 0.01 -9.89
C LEU A 37 -10.95 -0.85 -9.17
N VAL A 38 -10.51 -1.77 -8.31
CA VAL A 38 -11.41 -2.61 -7.50
C VAL A 38 -12.22 -1.76 -6.53
N GLN A 39 -11.61 -0.74 -5.91
CA GLN A 39 -12.31 0.19 -5.00
C GLN A 39 -13.38 1.03 -5.72
N ILE A 40 -13.10 1.46 -6.96
CA ILE A 40 -14.08 2.14 -7.81
C ILE A 40 -15.21 1.18 -8.19
N ALA A 41 -14.89 -0.06 -8.56
CA ALA A 41 -15.88 -1.09 -8.89
C ALA A 41 -16.81 -1.40 -7.70
N LEU A 42 -16.29 -1.39 -6.47
CA LEU A 42 -17.06 -1.59 -5.24
C LEU A 42 -18.15 -0.54 -5.01
N VAL A 43 -18.02 0.67 -5.56
CA VAL A 43 -19.04 1.73 -5.45
C VAL A 43 -20.32 1.36 -6.18
N PHE A 44 -20.21 0.59 -7.26
CA PHE A 44 -21.35 0.18 -8.08
C PHE A 44 -22.11 -1.02 -7.48
N LEU A 45 -21.63 -1.61 -6.37
CA LEU A 45 -22.33 -2.71 -5.72
C LEU A 45 -23.57 -2.20 -4.96
N GLY A 46 -24.73 -2.72 -5.37
CA GLY A 46 -26.04 -2.48 -4.79
C GLY A 46 -26.42 -3.47 -3.69
N SER A 47 -27.47 -3.15 -2.95
CA SER A 47 -28.14 -4.10 -2.03
C SER A 47 -28.74 -5.32 -2.75
N SER A 48 -28.95 -5.23 -4.06
CA SER A 48 -29.42 -6.32 -4.94
C SER A 48 -28.28 -7.19 -5.50
N THR A 49 -27.03 -6.94 -5.11
CA THR A 49 -25.89 -7.67 -5.66
C THR A 49 -25.86 -9.11 -5.13
N PRO A 50 -25.72 -10.13 -5.99
CA PRO A 50 -25.62 -11.51 -5.53
C PRO A 50 -24.35 -11.73 -4.71
N LEU A 51 -24.48 -12.47 -3.59
CA LEU A 51 -23.41 -12.76 -2.64
C LEU A 51 -22.10 -13.27 -3.30
N PRO A 52 -22.14 -14.16 -4.32
CA PRO A 52 -20.92 -14.59 -5.02
C PRO A 52 -20.12 -13.45 -5.65
N LEU A 53 -20.78 -12.41 -6.18
CA LEU A 53 -20.09 -11.26 -6.78
C LEU A 53 -19.41 -10.41 -5.71
N VAL A 54 -20.06 -10.24 -4.55
CA VAL A 54 -19.47 -9.53 -3.39
C VAL A 54 -18.21 -10.27 -2.90
N ILE A 55 -18.28 -11.60 -2.82
CA ILE A 55 -17.14 -12.44 -2.42
C ILE A 55 -16.01 -12.33 -3.45
N ALA A 56 -16.32 -12.37 -4.75
CA ALA A 56 -15.33 -12.18 -5.80
C ALA A 56 -14.63 -10.82 -5.69
N MET A 57 -15.38 -9.73 -5.48
CA MET A 57 -14.79 -8.40 -5.26
C MET A 57 -13.92 -8.34 -4.01
N CYS A 58 -14.30 -9.03 -2.92
CA CYS A 58 -13.46 -9.14 -1.72
C CYS A 58 -12.13 -9.86 -2.00
N ILE A 59 -12.15 -10.92 -2.82
CA ILE A 59 -10.95 -11.65 -3.23
C ILE A 59 -10.03 -10.74 -4.05
N LEU A 60 -10.58 -10.02 -5.02
CA LEU A 60 -9.82 -9.04 -5.81
C LEU A 60 -9.26 -7.93 -4.91
N ALA A 61 -10.04 -7.42 -3.97
CA ALA A 61 -9.57 -6.41 -3.02
C ALA A 61 -8.41 -6.94 -2.16
N GLY A 62 -8.46 -8.20 -1.71
CA GLY A 62 -7.38 -8.82 -0.94
C GLY A 62 -6.06 -8.88 -1.69
N ILE A 63 -6.08 -9.15 -3.00
CA ILE A 63 -4.89 -9.13 -3.85
C ILE A 63 -4.29 -7.71 -3.89
N GLY A 64 -5.12 -6.68 -4.05
CA GLY A 64 -4.67 -5.29 -4.07
C GLY A 64 -4.10 -4.81 -2.72
N VAL A 65 -4.79 -5.13 -1.62
CA VAL A 65 -4.36 -4.81 -0.25
C VAL A 65 -2.99 -5.41 0.06
N SER A 66 -2.76 -6.66 -0.36
CA SER A 66 -1.46 -7.31 -0.14
C SER A 66 -0.30 -6.58 -0.84
N ALA A 67 -0.53 -6.07 -2.05
CA ALA A 67 0.46 -5.27 -2.78
C ALA A 67 0.79 -3.98 -2.03
N ALA A 68 -0.23 -3.26 -1.58
CA ALA A 68 -0.09 -1.99 -0.87
C ALA A 68 0.56 -2.14 0.51
N HIS A 69 0.49 -3.32 1.14
CA HIS A 69 1.23 -3.60 2.35
C HIS A 69 2.66 -4.01 2.06
N VAL A 70 2.91 -5.00 1.19
CA VAL A 70 4.26 -5.58 1.03
C VAL A 70 5.24 -4.64 0.33
N LEU A 71 4.79 -3.96 -0.72
CA LEU A 71 5.69 -3.25 -1.61
C LEU A 71 6.36 -2.01 -0.97
N PRO A 72 5.68 -1.17 -0.16
CA PRO A 72 6.35 -0.10 0.59
C PRO A 72 7.49 -0.61 1.48
N TRP A 73 7.28 -1.72 2.20
CA TRP A 73 8.32 -2.32 3.05
C TRP A 73 9.48 -2.88 2.23
N ALA A 74 9.27 -3.25 0.97
CA ALA A 74 10.33 -3.68 0.06
C ALA A 74 11.09 -2.51 -0.60
N ILE A 75 10.51 -1.31 -0.65
CA ILE A 75 11.10 -0.10 -1.25
C ILE A 75 11.92 0.71 -0.22
N ILE A 76 11.52 0.70 1.06
CA ILE A 76 12.22 1.43 2.13
C ILE A 76 13.73 1.07 2.21
N PRO A 77 14.12 -0.22 2.21
CA PRO A 77 15.53 -0.61 2.21
C PRO A 77 16.31 -0.03 1.02
N ASP A 78 15.72 -0.02 -0.18
CA ASP A 78 16.38 0.52 -1.37
C ASP A 78 16.64 2.02 -1.23
N ALA A 79 15.67 2.75 -0.64
CA ALA A 79 15.84 4.18 -0.36
C ALA A 79 16.94 4.43 0.68
N ILE A 80 17.08 3.55 1.67
CA ILE A 80 18.15 3.63 2.68
C ILE A 80 19.51 3.36 2.05
N GLU A 81 19.64 2.38 1.16
CA GLU A 81 20.89 2.10 0.44
C GLU A 81 21.30 3.27 -0.46
N TRP A 82 20.34 3.91 -1.12
CA TRP A 82 20.60 5.10 -1.91
C TRP A 82 21.06 6.30 -1.06
N ASP A 83 20.48 6.47 0.12
CA ASP A 83 20.92 7.49 1.08
C ASP A 83 22.32 7.18 1.64
N GLU A 84 22.61 5.91 1.93
CA GLU A 84 23.94 5.45 2.35
C GLU A 84 24.99 5.72 1.27
N TRP A 85 24.66 5.48 0.00
CA TRP A 85 25.56 5.74 -1.12
C TRP A 85 25.94 7.23 -1.25
N LYS A 86 24.99 8.14 -0.99
CA LYS A 86 25.21 9.60 -1.05
C LYS A 86 25.89 10.16 0.18
N THR A 87 25.50 9.71 1.37
CA THR A 87 25.93 10.30 2.64
C THR A 87 27.08 9.55 3.31
N GLY A 88 27.34 8.30 2.89
CA GLY A 88 28.27 7.39 3.54
C GLY A 88 27.80 6.89 4.91
N LYS A 89 26.59 7.22 5.34
CA LYS A 89 26.03 6.84 6.64
C LYS A 89 24.70 6.12 6.45
N ARG A 90 24.49 5.09 7.27
CA ARG A 90 23.30 4.23 7.19
C ARG A 90 22.23 4.71 8.18
N HIS A 91 21.18 5.37 7.68
CA HIS A 91 20.14 5.99 8.51
C HIS A 91 18.86 5.13 8.69
N GLU A 92 18.99 3.82 8.84
CA GLU A 92 17.84 2.89 8.91
C GLU A 92 16.79 3.30 9.96
N GLY A 93 17.23 3.56 11.19
CA GLY A 93 16.33 3.89 12.30
C GLY A 93 15.51 5.16 12.03
N MET A 94 16.07 6.15 11.34
CA MET A 94 15.38 7.39 11.02
C MET A 94 14.26 7.16 10.00
N PHE A 95 14.55 6.44 8.91
CA PHE A 95 13.57 6.11 7.87
C PHE A 95 12.40 5.32 8.46
N TYR A 96 12.68 4.24 9.19
CA TYR A 96 11.63 3.42 9.79
C TYR A 96 10.81 4.18 10.85
N SER A 97 11.44 5.07 11.63
CA SER A 97 10.74 5.90 12.61
C SER A 97 9.78 6.88 11.94
N ILE A 98 10.19 7.56 10.87
CA ILE A 98 9.34 8.50 10.14
C ILE A 98 8.16 7.77 9.49
N VAL A 99 8.40 6.64 8.83
CA VAL A 99 7.34 5.85 8.17
C VAL A 99 6.31 5.36 9.20
N THR A 100 6.77 4.79 10.31
CA THR A 100 5.86 4.27 11.34
C THR A 100 5.11 5.38 12.07
N LEU A 101 5.75 6.53 12.32
CA LEU A 101 5.09 7.71 12.88
C LEU A 101 4.01 8.23 11.92
N ALA A 102 4.33 8.38 10.63
CA ALA A 102 3.37 8.81 9.62
C ALA A 102 2.16 7.86 9.54
N GLN A 103 2.41 6.54 9.60
CA GLN A 103 1.33 5.54 9.62
C GLN A 103 0.43 5.68 10.86
N LYS A 104 1.02 5.92 12.03
CA LYS A 104 0.27 6.16 13.27
C LYS A 104 -0.59 7.41 13.16
N VAL A 105 -0.02 8.52 12.71
CA VAL A 105 -0.76 9.78 12.51
C VAL A 105 -1.91 9.58 11.52
N ALA A 106 -1.65 8.94 10.37
CA ALA A 106 -2.67 8.66 9.38
C ALA A 106 -3.81 7.80 9.94
N SER A 107 -3.48 6.74 10.70
CA SER A 107 -4.49 5.85 11.31
C SER A 107 -5.30 6.56 12.39
N SER A 108 -4.64 7.40 13.21
CA SER A 108 -5.28 8.22 14.24
C SER A 108 -6.23 9.28 13.68
N LEU A 109 -6.06 9.70 12.42
CA LEU A 109 -6.98 10.62 11.74
C LEU A 109 -8.06 9.87 10.97
N ALA A 110 -7.69 8.80 10.26
CA ALA A 110 -8.59 8.07 9.38
C ALA A 110 -9.70 7.32 10.15
N ILE A 111 -9.36 6.61 11.23
CA ILE A 111 -10.34 5.81 11.98
C ILE A 111 -11.39 6.71 12.65
N PRO A 112 -11.03 7.75 13.43
CA PRO A 112 -12.02 8.64 14.02
C PRO A 112 -12.77 9.46 12.97
N GLY A 113 -12.10 9.92 11.90
CA GLY A 113 -12.75 10.65 10.81
C GLY A 113 -13.84 9.82 10.11
N ALA A 114 -13.56 8.54 9.84
CA ALA A 114 -14.56 7.62 9.31
C ALA A 114 -15.72 7.41 10.28
N LEU A 115 -15.43 7.28 11.58
CA LEU A 115 -16.45 7.06 12.61
C LEU A 115 -17.35 8.28 12.81
N LEU A 116 -16.79 9.49 12.78
CA LEU A 116 -17.55 10.74 12.83
C LEU A 116 -18.47 10.87 11.60
N LEU A 117 -17.96 10.57 10.40
CA LEU A 117 -18.78 10.59 9.18
C LEU A 117 -19.95 9.60 9.28
N LEU A 118 -19.71 8.40 9.81
CA LEU A 118 -20.76 7.40 10.08
C LEU A 118 -21.78 7.93 11.09
N GLN A 119 -21.34 8.55 12.18
CA GLN A 119 -22.21 9.15 13.19
C GLN A 119 -23.11 10.25 12.59
N PHE A 120 -22.54 11.17 11.80
CA PHE A 120 -23.31 12.24 11.14
C PHE A 120 -24.24 11.72 10.04
N SER A 121 -23.90 10.59 9.41
CA SER A 121 -24.76 9.98 8.38
C SER A 121 -26.01 9.31 8.93
N GLY A 122 -26.16 9.22 10.26
CA GLY A 122 -27.28 8.57 10.94
C GLY A 122 -27.17 7.04 10.94
N TYR A 123 -25.94 6.49 10.89
CA TYR A 123 -25.72 5.06 10.96
C TYR A 123 -26.31 4.47 12.25
N VAL A 124 -27.16 3.44 12.12
CA VAL A 124 -27.81 2.77 13.27
C VAL A 124 -27.16 1.40 13.45
N PRO A 125 -26.33 1.18 14.48
CA PRO A 125 -25.71 -0.11 14.70
C PRO A 125 -26.75 -1.23 14.86
N ALA A 126 -26.49 -2.40 14.26
CA ALA A 126 -27.30 -3.61 14.40
C ALA A 126 -28.78 -3.50 13.92
N SER A 127 -29.11 -2.50 13.10
CA SER A 127 -30.40 -2.41 12.40
C SER A 127 -30.30 -3.05 11.01
N ASP A 128 -31.30 -3.88 10.66
CA ASP A 128 -31.43 -4.48 9.32
C ASP A 128 -31.69 -3.43 8.22
N THR A 129 -32.25 -2.29 8.59
CA THR A 129 -32.49 -1.16 7.69
C THR A 129 -31.60 0.02 8.07
N GLN A 130 -30.77 0.44 7.11
CA GLN A 130 -29.91 1.63 7.24
C GLN A 130 -30.48 2.77 6.41
N PRO A 131 -30.37 4.03 6.87
CA PRO A 131 -30.77 5.17 6.05
C PRO A 131 -29.88 5.29 4.81
N ALA A 132 -30.44 5.82 3.72
CA ALA A 132 -29.73 5.99 2.46
C ALA A 132 -28.45 6.83 2.62
N SER A 133 -28.46 7.81 3.54
CA SER A 133 -27.29 8.61 3.92
C SER A 133 -26.15 7.77 4.50
N ALA A 134 -26.44 6.81 5.37
CA ALA A 134 -25.44 5.92 5.96
C ALA A 134 -24.86 4.95 4.92
N ILE A 135 -25.70 4.41 4.03
CA ILE A 135 -25.24 3.54 2.92
C ILE A 135 -24.31 4.33 2.00
N MET A 136 -24.66 5.58 1.66
CA MET A 136 -23.82 6.45 0.84
C MET A 136 -22.49 6.77 1.54
N ALA A 137 -22.51 7.10 2.84
CA ALA A 137 -21.30 7.36 3.61
C ALA A 137 -20.35 6.15 3.63
N ILE A 138 -20.88 4.93 3.83
CA ILE A 138 -20.10 3.69 3.78
C ILE A 138 -19.47 3.49 2.39
N ARG A 139 -20.24 3.70 1.31
CA ARG A 139 -19.72 3.58 -0.06
C ARG A 139 -18.59 4.57 -0.33
N ILE A 140 -18.73 5.81 0.15
CA ILE A 140 -17.71 6.85 -0.01
C ILE A 140 -16.42 6.49 0.76
N LEU A 141 -16.57 5.96 1.98
CA LEU A 141 -15.45 5.55 2.83
C LEU A 141 -14.70 4.34 2.29
N VAL A 142 -15.39 3.40 1.65
CA VAL A 142 -14.78 2.17 1.15
C VAL A 142 -14.23 2.34 -0.27
N GLY A 143 -14.88 3.11 -1.14
CA GLY A 143 -14.49 3.21 -2.56
C GLY A 143 -13.72 4.48 -2.93
N PRO A 144 -14.39 5.62 -3.14
CA PRO A 144 -13.79 6.85 -3.66
C PRO A 144 -12.65 7.42 -2.82
N ILE A 145 -12.81 7.48 -1.48
CA ILE A 145 -11.78 8.05 -0.61
C ILE A 145 -10.47 7.23 -0.72
N PRO A 146 -10.47 5.90 -0.50
CA PRO A 146 -9.28 5.09 -0.73
C PRO A 146 -8.76 5.17 -2.17
N ALA A 147 -9.62 5.15 -3.19
CA ALA A 147 -9.20 5.23 -4.59
C ALA A 147 -8.42 6.51 -4.90
N ILE A 148 -8.86 7.66 -4.36
CA ILE A 148 -8.17 8.95 -4.52
C ILE A 148 -6.80 8.90 -3.82
N LEU A 149 -6.74 8.40 -2.59
CA LEU A 149 -5.48 8.28 -1.85
C LEU A 149 -4.49 7.33 -2.56
N LEU A 150 -4.97 6.22 -3.11
CA LEU A 150 -4.16 5.28 -3.89
C LEU A 150 -3.66 5.91 -5.18
N THR A 151 -4.49 6.69 -5.87
CA THR A 151 -4.10 7.42 -7.07
C THR A 151 -3.03 8.47 -6.76
N GLY A 152 -3.16 9.17 -5.62
CA GLY A 152 -2.10 10.05 -5.12
C GLY A 152 -0.78 9.31 -4.86
N ALA A 153 -0.84 8.14 -4.21
CA ALA A 153 0.35 7.31 -3.98
C ALA A 153 0.99 6.81 -5.29
N ILE A 154 0.19 6.46 -6.30
CA ILE A 154 0.68 6.12 -7.64
C ILE A 154 1.41 7.32 -8.26
N LEU A 155 0.83 8.52 -8.16
CA LEU A 155 1.44 9.73 -8.70
C LEU A 155 2.81 10.01 -8.06
N PHE A 156 2.92 9.90 -6.73
CA PHE A 156 4.21 10.03 -6.04
C PHE A 156 5.20 8.93 -6.45
N ALA A 157 4.74 7.69 -6.63
CA ALA A 157 5.59 6.61 -7.12
C ALA A 157 6.05 6.82 -8.57
N LEU A 158 5.32 7.57 -9.39
CA LEU A 158 5.76 7.94 -10.74
C LEU A 158 6.86 9.01 -10.75
N PHE A 159 6.94 9.85 -9.72
CA PHE A 159 8.06 10.78 -9.54
C PHE A 159 9.28 10.14 -8.89
N TYR A 160 9.19 8.88 -8.45
CA TYR A 160 10.29 8.17 -7.81
C TYR A 160 11.38 7.78 -8.84
N PRO A 161 12.60 8.32 -8.74
CA PRO A 161 13.61 8.19 -9.79
C PRO A 161 14.44 6.90 -9.72
N MET A 162 14.15 5.97 -8.81
CA MET A 162 14.89 4.70 -8.75
C MET A 162 14.23 3.63 -9.60
N ASP A 163 14.82 3.36 -10.76
CA ASP A 163 14.58 2.13 -11.53
C ASP A 163 15.51 1.02 -11.01
N ARG A 164 15.20 -0.22 -11.38
CA ARG A 164 15.97 -1.41 -11.03
C ARG A 164 17.46 -1.30 -11.39
N ASP A 165 17.77 -0.67 -12.52
CA ASP A 165 19.15 -0.52 -12.99
C ASP A 165 19.94 0.48 -12.14
N GLU A 166 19.29 1.56 -11.71
CA GLU A 166 19.87 2.53 -10.76
C GLU A 166 20.15 1.86 -9.42
N HIS A 167 19.20 1.06 -8.91
CA HIS A 167 19.39 0.31 -7.67
C HIS A 167 20.54 -0.69 -7.77
N HIS A 168 20.63 -1.47 -8.86
CA HIS A 168 21.77 -2.39 -9.06
C HIS A 168 23.11 -1.66 -9.19
N ARG A 169 23.16 -0.45 -9.76
CA ARG A 169 24.38 0.36 -9.82
C ARG A 169 24.82 0.78 -8.41
N VAL A 170 23.89 1.30 -7.62
CA VAL A 170 24.12 1.75 -6.24
C VAL A 170 24.64 0.62 -5.37
N VAL A 171 24.00 -0.56 -5.42
CA VAL A 171 24.41 -1.73 -4.64
C VAL A 171 25.83 -2.18 -5.00
N ARG A 172 26.16 -2.28 -6.30
CA ARG A 172 27.52 -2.66 -6.74
C ARG A 172 28.58 -1.67 -6.26
N GLU A 173 28.29 -0.37 -6.31
CA GLU A 173 29.26 0.63 -5.89
C GLU A 173 29.47 0.62 -4.37
N LEU A 174 28.41 0.39 -3.60
CA LEU A 174 28.49 0.17 -2.15
C LEU A 174 29.29 -1.09 -1.79
N GLU A 175 29.07 -2.20 -2.48
CA GLU A 175 29.84 -3.43 -2.30
C GLU A 175 31.33 -3.21 -2.60
N ALA A 176 31.65 -2.50 -3.68
CA ALA A 176 33.03 -2.16 -4.03
C ALA A 176 33.70 -1.27 -2.97
N ARG A 177 33.00 -0.28 -2.42
CA ARG A 177 33.52 0.58 -1.33
C ARG A 177 33.79 -0.24 -0.06
N ARG A 178 32.88 -1.16 0.30
CA ARG A 178 33.05 -2.04 1.47
C ARG A 178 34.23 -3.01 1.30
N ALA A 179 34.42 -3.56 0.09
CA ALA A 179 35.56 -4.42 -0.20
C ALA A 179 36.89 -3.64 -0.10
N GLY A 180 36.95 -2.41 -0.63
CA GLY A 180 38.15 -1.56 -0.54
C GLY A 180 38.53 -1.17 0.89
N ASP A 181 37.57 -0.85 1.75
CA ASP A 181 37.83 -0.59 3.18
C ASP A 181 38.30 -1.84 3.94
N SER A 182 37.87 -3.03 3.51
CA SER A 182 38.30 -4.31 4.09
C SER A 182 39.77 -4.59 3.81
N ASP A 183 40.20 -4.35 2.57
CA ASP A 183 41.58 -4.55 2.13
C ASP A 183 42.53 -3.48 2.68
N ALA A 184 42.05 -2.28 3.00
CA ALA A 184 42.84 -1.22 3.64
C ALA A 184 43.10 -1.44 5.15
N CYS A 185 42.34 -2.33 5.79
CA CYS A 185 42.45 -2.65 7.22
C CYS A 185 43.31 -3.91 7.49
N ASN A 186 43.68 -4.66 6.44
CA ASN A 186 44.63 -5.78 6.47
C ASN A 186 46.04 -5.32 6.09
#